data_AF-A0A2M8QHE7-F1
#
_entry.id   AF-A0A2M8QHE7-F1
#
_cell.length_a   1.000
_cell.length_b   1.000
_cell.length_c   1.000
_cell.angle_alpha   90.00
_cell.angle_beta   90.00
_cell.angle_gamma   90.00
#
_symmetry.space_group_name_H-M   'P 1'
#
loop_
_entity.id
_entity.type
_entity.pdbx_description
1 polymer ?
#
loop_
_entity_poly.entity_id
_entity_poly.type
_entity_poly.pdbx_seq_one_letter_code
_entity_poly.pdbx_strand_id
1 'polypeptide(L)' 'MSDSLARLRGYFDDPLLVSAGRKFVLSDLATQIEPVIDQMLSRVEVLLGLQPFDPQAFLGRVKVSAPGKRSAHAAP' A
#
# COMPACT_ATOMS: atom_id res chain seq x y z
N MET A 1 12.05 -2.86 -22.35
CA MET A 1 12.83 -2.61 -21.11
C MET A 1 12.36 -1.26 -20.56
N SER A 2 11.96 -1.17 -19.29
CA SER A 2 11.41 0.09 -18.72
C SER A 2 12.49 1.17 -18.55
N ASP A 3 12.20 2.41 -18.95
CA ASP A 3 13.13 3.56 -18.78
C ASP A 3 13.42 3.83 -17.30
N SER A 4 12.41 3.72 -16.44
CA SER A 4 12.55 3.93 -15.00
C SER A 4 13.52 2.93 -14.37
N LEU A 5 13.44 1.65 -14.77
CA LEU A 5 14.37 0.62 -14.26
C LEU A 5 15.80 0.87 -14.75
N ALA A 6 15.99 1.37 -15.98
CA ALA A 6 17.31 1.72 -16.48
C ALA A 6 17.95 2.86 -15.68
N ARG A 7 17.17 3.88 -15.31
CA ARG A 7 17.64 4.98 -14.43
C ARG A 7 18.00 4.48 -13.03
N LEU A 8 17.15 3.64 -12.44
CA LEU A 8 17.39 3.02 -11.14
C LEU A 8 18.71 2.24 -11.14
N ARG A 9 18.96 1.43 -12.17
CA ARG A 9 20.24 0.71 -12.33
C ARG A 9 21.44 1.66 -12.36
N GLY A 10 21.32 2.79 -13.05
CA GLY A 10 22.36 3.82 -13.09
C GLY A 10 22.62 4.50 -11.75
N TYR A 11 21.58 4.73 -10.93
CA TYR A 11 21.75 5.36 -9.61
C TYR A 11 22.40 4.44 -8.57
N PHE A 12 22.08 3.16 -8.62
CA PHE A 12 22.62 2.16 -7.69
C PHE A 12 23.93 1.52 -8.18
N ASP A 13 24.31 1.78 -9.44
CA ASP A 13 25.39 1.08 -10.15
C ASP A 13 25.26 -0.45 -10.03
N ASP A 14 24.03 -0.95 -10.10
CA ASP A 14 23.68 -2.34 -9.85
C ASP A 14 22.57 -2.78 -10.82
N PRO A 15 22.60 -4.03 -11.34
CA PRO A 15 21.57 -4.51 -12.26
C PRO A 15 20.17 -4.62 -11.65
N LEU A 16 20.04 -4.66 -10.32
CA LEU A 16 18.87 -4.83 -9.47
C LEU A 16 18.06 -6.12 -9.70
N LEU A 17 17.86 -6.47 -10.96
CA LEU A 17 17.24 -7.69 -11.46
C LEU A 17 18.20 -8.37 -12.43
N VAL A 18 18.59 -9.59 -12.10
CA VAL A 18 19.49 -10.46 -12.87
C VAL A 18 18.69 -11.59 -13.51
N SER A 19 19.01 -11.97 -14.73
CA SER A 19 18.34 -13.10 -15.41
C SER A 19 18.82 -14.43 -14.81
N ALA A 20 17.87 -15.23 -14.32
CA ALA A 20 18.08 -16.59 -13.85
C ALA A 20 17.20 -17.54 -14.68
N GLY A 21 17.66 -17.85 -15.89
CA GLY A 21 16.92 -18.66 -16.86
C GLY A 21 15.67 -17.96 -17.38
N ARG A 22 14.49 -18.46 -17.03
CA ARG A 22 13.18 -17.88 -17.46
C ARG A 22 12.61 -16.84 -16.49
N LYS A 23 13.37 -16.48 -15.45
CA LYS A 23 12.93 -15.54 -14.41
C LYS A 23 13.97 -14.43 -14.21
N PHE A 24 13.52 -13.34 -13.61
CA PHE A 24 14.41 -12.34 -13.01
C PHE A 24 14.43 -12.56 -11.50
N VAL A 25 15.62 -12.46 -10.92
CA VAL A 25 15.85 -12.50 -9.47
C VAL A 25 16.54 -11.23 -9.05
N LEU A 26 16.38 -10.85 -7.78
CA LEU A 26 17.08 -9.69 -7.22
C LEU A 26 18.60 -9.94 -7.25
N SER A 27 19.37 -8.88 -7.49
CA SER A 27 20.81 -8.87 -7.19
C SER A 27 21.03 -8.93 -5.66
N ASP A 28 22.28 -9.13 -5.24
CA ASP A 28 22.63 -9.13 -3.82
C ASP A 28 22.32 -7.78 -3.16
N LEU A 29 22.66 -6.67 -3.83
CA LEU A 29 22.33 -5.34 -3.35
C LEU A 29 20.81 -5.15 -3.26
N ALA A 30 20.08 -5.50 -4.32
CA ALA A 30 18.63 -5.34 -4.35
C ALA A 30 17.95 -6.16 -3.24
N THR A 31 18.44 -7.37 -2.96
CA THR A 31 17.96 -8.22 -1.86
C THR A 31 18.18 -7.57 -0.50
N GLN A 32 19.29 -6.87 -0.30
CA GLN A 32 19.59 -6.19 0.96
C GLN A 32 18.72 -4.95 1.19
N ILE A 33 18.44 -4.19 0.13
CA ILE A 33 17.71 -2.91 0.25
C ILE A 33 16.19 -3.07 0.14
N GLU A 34 15.68 -4.15 -0.46
CA GLU A 34 14.25 -4.42 -0.64
C GLU A 34 13.42 -4.24 0.64
N PRO A 35 13.77 -4.83 1.80
CA PRO A 35 12.93 -4.69 2.99
C PRO A 35 12.89 -3.25 3.52
N VAL A 36 13.98 -2.49 3.33
CA VAL A 36 14.05 -1.08 3.75
C VAL A 36 13.18 -0.21 2.83
N ILE A 37 13.24 -0.44 1.52
CA ILE A 37 12.41 0.28 0.55
C ILE A 37 10.93 -0.02 0.80
N ASP A 38 10.56 -1.28 1.01
CA ASP A 38 9.19 -1.70 1.25
C ASP A 38 8.60 -1.05 2.52
N GLN A 39 9.39 -1.03 3.60
CA GLN A 39 8.99 -0.35 4.84
C GLN A 39 8.79 1.16 4.64
N MET A 40 9.66 1.82 3.88
CA MET A 40 9.56 3.26 3.62
C MET A 40 8.34 3.59 2.74
N LEU A 41 8.12 2.82 1.68
CA LEU A 41 6.95 2.98 0.81
C LEU A 41 5.65 2.76 1.59
N SER A 42 5.59 1.70 2.40
CA SER A 42 4.43 1.42 3.27
C SER A 42 4.10 2.60 4.18
N ARG A 43 5.11 3.25 4.78
CA ARG A 43 4.90 4.44 5.61
C ARG A 43 4.39 5.63 4.82
N VAL A 44 4.89 5.84 3.60
CA VAL A 44 4.42 6.91 2.70
C VAL A 44 2.96 6.67 2.31
N GLU A 45 2.58 5.44 1.99
CA GLU A 45 1.19 5.08 1.67
C GLU A 45 0.21 5.37 2.81
N VAL A 46 0.62 5.06 4.05
CA VAL A 46 -0.16 5.39 5.26
C VAL A 46 -0.33 6.89 5.39
N LEU A 47 0.75 7.68 5.23
CA LEU A 47 0.70 9.14 5.33
C LEU A 47 -0.16 9.77 4.24
N LEU A 48 -0.13 9.21 3.03
CA LEU A 48 -0.93 9.67 1.91
C LEU A 48 -2.39 9.14 1.94
N GLY A 49 -2.73 8.28 2.89
CA GLY A 49 -4.05 7.66 2.98
C GLY A 49 -4.38 6.78 1.78
N LEU A 50 -3.36 6.21 1.12
CA LEU A 50 -3.53 5.31 -0.03
C LEU A 50 -3.94 3.89 0.39
N GLN A 51 -3.86 3.60 1.69
CA GLN A 51 -4.27 2.34 2.26
C GLN A 51 -5.80 2.20 2.18
N PRO A 52 -6.32 1.05 1.70
CA PRO A 52 -7.75 0.80 1.71
C PRO A 52 -8.28 0.79 3.14
N PHE A 53 -9.48 1.32 3.34
CA PHE A 53 -10.13 1.30 4.64
C PHE A 53 -10.46 -0.14 5.04
N ASP A 54 -9.93 -0.59 6.17
CA ASP A 54 -10.30 -1.86 6.81
C ASP A 54 -11.27 -1.61 7.99
N PRO A 55 -12.56 -1.98 7.87
CA PRO A 55 -13.52 -1.84 8.96
C PRO A 55 -13.19 -2.70 10.18
N GLN A 56 -12.48 -3.83 10.02
CA GLN A 56 -12.15 -4.74 11.12
C GLN A 56 -11.00 -4.20 11.99
N ALA A 57 -10.05 -3.49 11.37
CA ALA A 57 -8.94 -2.85 12.07
C ALA A 57 -9.25 -1.41 12.56
N PHE A 58 -10.39 -0.83 12.19
CA PHE A 58 -10.71 0.56 12.52
C PHE A 58 -11.12 0.73 14.00
N LEU A 59 -10.23 1.30 14.80
CA LEU A 59 -10.46 1.65 16.21
C LEU A 59 -10.95 3.10 16.43
N GLY A 60 -11.25 3.82 15.35
CA GLY A 60 -11.68 5.22 15.40
C GLY A 60 -13.16 5.40 15.73
N ARG A 61 -13.65 6.63 15.62
CA ARG A 61 -15.07 6.95 15.79
C ARG A 61 -15.77 7.07 14.45
N VAL A 62 -16.88 6.36 14.29
CA VAL A 62 -17.80 6.54 13.16
C VAL A 62 -18.96 7.41 13.63
N LYS A 63 -19.20 8.53 12.94
CA LYS A 63 -20.38 9.37 13.19
C LYS A 63 -21.52 8.86 12.31
N VAL A 64 -22.57 8.35 12.94
CA VAL A 64 -23.79 7.90 12.25
C VAL A 64 -24.90 8.91 12.51
N SER A 65 -25.55 9.38 11.46
CA SER A 65 -26.79 10.15 11.56
C SER A 65 -27.95 9.29 11.07
N ALA A 66 -28.94 9.06 11.94
CA ALA A 66 -30.13 8.28 11.63
C ALA A 66 -31.38 9.17 11.73
N PRO A 67 -32.32 9.10 10.78
CA PRO A 67 -33.61 9.77 10.91
C PRO A 67 -34.42 9.14 12.05
N GLY A 68 -35.05 9.98 12.88
CA GLY A 68 -35.86 9.55 14.01
C GLY A 68 -37.06 8.71 13.57
N LYS A 69 -37.30 7.58 14.23
CA LYS A 69 -38.46 6.73 13.96
C LYS A 69 -39.74 7.50 14.31
N ARG A 70 -40.57 7.79 13.30
CA ARG A 70 -41.96 8.21 13.53
C ARG A 70 -42.72 6.99 14.06
N SER A 71 -43.06 7.01 15.35
CA SER A 71 -44.07 6.09 15.91
C SER A 71 -45.40 6.39 15.23
N ALA A 72 -45.90 5.45 14.42
CA ALA A 72 -47.28 5.46 13.99
C ALA A 72 -48.14 5.14 15.21
N HIS A 73 -48.75 6.17 15.79
CA HIS A 73 -49.81 6.06 16.77
C HIS A 73 -51.00 5.35 16.08
N ALA A 74 -51.27 4.11 16.47
CA ALA A 74 -52.54 3.47 16.18
C ALA A 74 -53.61 4.23 16.98
N ALA A 75 -54.45 4.98 16.26
CA ALA A 75 -55.65 5.61 16.79
C ALA A 75 -56.76 4.54 16.95
N PRO A 76 -57.71 4.75 17.89
CA PRO A 76 -58.47 3.70 18.59
C PRO A 76 -59.53 2.98 17.74
#